data_AF-A0A1A6C6Q0-F1
#
_entry.id   AF-A0A1A6C6Q0-F1
#
_cell.length_a   1.000
_cell.length_b   1.000
_cell.length_c   1.000
_cell.angle_alpha   90.00
_cell.angle_beta   90.00
_cell.angle_gamma   90.00
#
_symmetry.space_group_name_H-M   'P 1'
#
loop_
_entity.id
_entity.type
_entity.pdbx_description
1 polymer ?
#
loop_
_entity_poly.entity_id
_entity_poly.type
_entity_poly.pdbx_seq_one_letter_code
_entity_poly.pdbx_strand_id
1 'polypeptide(L)'
;MSGHFPFAGTRGTRYGLAPRMTISAFYEKQQFNYTLQEAYYKWWYDWTKAFVEQDADLKATMGDRFNHYPMGQHSEHSFHLNDRYWASCMDDLGAFIRNTVFPKLDDKAMHKLEADHDKMLKDLKARVQESGYEPAPDVGHFRHV
;
A
#
# COMPACT_ATOMS: atom_id res chain seq x y z
N MET A 1 -17.96 0.35 -7.89
CA MET A 1 -16.92 1.29 -8.36
C MET A 1 -15.69 1.05 -7.50
N SER A 2 -14.53 0.74 -8.08
CA SER A 2 -13.32 0.48 -7.30
C SER A 2 -12.70 1.81 -6.89
N GLY A 3 -12.60 2.07 -5.59
CA GLY A 3 -11.83 3.21 -5.08
C GLY A 3 -10.45 3.26 -5.70
N HIS A 4 -9.99 4.47 -6.01
CA HIS A 4 -8.72 4.72 -6.70
C HIS A 4 -7.52 4.49 -5.76
N PHE A 5 -7.31 3.25 -5.30
CA PHE A 5 -6.15 2.87 -4.49
C PHE A 5 -4.99 2.42 -5.40
N PRO A 6 -3.72 2.75 -5.09
CA PRO A 6 -2.58 2.49 -5.96
C PRO A 6 -2.31 0.99 -6.21
N PHE A 7 -2.85 0.11 -5.35
CA PHE A 7 -2.74 -1.35 -5.45
C PHE A 7 -4.03 -2.03 -5.94
N ALA A 8 -5.13 -1.28 -6.13
CA ALA A 8 -6.43 -1.84 -6.53
C ALA A 8 -6.48 -2.32 -7.99
N GLY A 9 -5.48 -1.97 -8.80
CA GLY A 9 -5.38 -2.43 -10.18
C GLY A 9 -5.39 -3.96 -10.29
N THR A 10 -6.17 -4.49 -11.23
CA THR A 10 -6.21 -5.92 -11.54
C THR A 10 -4.94 -6.29 -12.34
N ARG A 11 -4.21 -7.34 -11.92
CA ARG A 11 -3.10 -7.86 -12.73
C ARG A 11 -3.67 -8.33 -14.08
N GLY A 12 -3.23 -7.73 -15.20
CA GLY A 12 -3.55 -8.18 -16.56
C GLY A 12 -4.32 -7.21 -17.47
N THR A 13 -4.72 -6.02 -17.01
CA THR A 13 -5.27 -4.99 -17.90
C THR A 13 -4.13 -4.22 -18.57
N ARG A 14 -4.10 -4.27 -19.92
CA ARG A 14 -3.26 -3.51 -20.88
C ARG A 14 -2.04 -2.79 -20.25
N TYR A 15 -0.90 -3.47 -20.29
CA TYR A 15 0.36 -3.16 -19.58
C TYR A 15 0.31 -3.54 -18.11
N GLY A 16 0.77 -4.75 -17.81
CA GLY A 16 1.08 -5.21 -16.45
C GLY A 16 2.18 -4.37 -15.80
N LEU A 17 1.84 -3.16 -15.39
CA LEU A 17 2.61 -2.42 -14.40
C LEU A 17 2.60 -3.28 -13.14
N ALA A 18 3.75 -3.85 -12.80
CA ALA A 18 3.93 -4.52 -11.52
C ALA A 18 3.38 -3.57 -10.45
N PRO A 19 2.44 -3.97 -9.57
CA PRO A 19 1.75 -3.02 -8.70
C PRO A 19 2.74 -2.20 -7.86
N ARG A 20 3.90 -2.78 -7.51
CA ARG A 20 5.05 -2.07 -6.94
C ARG A 20 5.49 -0.81 -7.71
N MET A 21 5.48 -0.81 -9.05
CA MET A 21 5.80 0.35 -9.89
C MET A 21 4.73 1.44 -9.79
N THR A 22 3.46 1.04 -9.79
CA THR A 22 2.33 1.96 -9.64
C THR A 22 2.33 2.58 -8.26
N ILE A 23 2.62 1.80 -7.22
CA ILE A 23 2.76 2.27 -5.83
C ILE A 23 3.97 3.21 -5.71
N SER A 24 5.09 2.84 -6.34
CA SER A 24 6.30 3.66 -6.40
C SER A 24 6.05 5.02 -7.06
N ALA A 25 5.41 5.04 -8.23
CA ALA A 25 5.04 6.27 -8.93
C ALA A 25 4.00 7.10 -8.15
N PHE A 26 3.11 6.42 -7.40
CA PHE A 26 2.19 7.09 -6.49
C PHE A 26 2.95 7.81 -5.37
N TYR A 27 3.92 7.16 -4.72
CA TYR A 27 4.74 7.80 -3.68
C TYR A 27 5.53 9.00 -4.21
N GLU A 28 6.11 8.88 -5.41
CA GLU A 28 6.80 10.01 -6.07
C GLU A 28 5.84 11.17 -6.37
N LYS A 29 4.66 10.88 -6.93
CA LYS A 29 3.64 11.89 -7.20
C LYS A 29 3.18 12.62 -5.93
N GLN A 30 3.13 11.91 -4.80
CA GLN A 30 2.77 12.47 -3.50
C GLN A 30 3.97 13.07 -2.75
N GLN A 31 5.19 12.96 -3.30
CA GLN A 31 6.44 13.41 -2.66
C GLN A 31 6.64 12.77 -1.28
N PHE A 32 6.27 11.50 -1.15
CA PHE A 32 6.44 10.76 0.10
C PHE A 32 7.88 10.28 0.22
N ASN A 33 8.61 10.86 1.18
CA ASN A 33 9.88 10.31 1.63
C ASN A 33 9.67 8.94 2.33
N TYR A 34 10.75 8.27 2.71
CA TYR A 34 10.69 6.93 3.31
C TYR A 34 9.75 6.84 4.52
N THR A 35 9.79 7.84 5.42
CA THR A 35 8.94 7.90 6.62
C THR A 35 7.46 8.06 6.28
N LEU A 36 7.12 8.86 5.25
CA LEU A 36 5.74 9.03 4.81
C LEU A 36 5.23 7.79 4.05
N GLN A 37 6.09 7.07 3.34
CA GLN A 37 5.76 5.78 2.74
C GLN A 37 5.44 4.74 3.81
N GLU A 38 6.24 4.67 4.88
CA GLU A 38 5.94 3.84 6.05
C GLU A 38 4.60 4.22 6.68
N ALA A 39 4.36 5.51 6.91
CA ALA A 39 3.12 5.98 7.53
C ALA A 39 1.89 5.60 6.69
N TYR A 40 2.00 5.70 5.36
CA TYR A 40 0.98 5.24 4.43
C TYR A 40 0.75 3.73 4.53
N TYR A 41 1.83 2.94 4.54
CA TYR A 41 1.75 1.49 4.70
C TYR A 41 1.09 1.11 6.03
N LYS A 42 1.52 1.75 7.12
CA LYS A 42 1.03 1.50 8.47
C LYS A 42 -0.48 1.73 8.57
N TRP A 43 -0.99 2.79 7.95
CA TRP A 43 -2.43 3.04 7.94
C TRP A 43 -3.21 1.89 7.30
N TRP A 44 -2.74 1.40 6.15
CA TRP A 44 -3.35 0.24 5.50
C TRP A 44 -3.20 -1.04 6.33
N TYR A 45 -2.03 -1.25 6.94
CA TYR A 45 -1.77 -2.40 7.80
C TYR A 45 -2.75 -2.43 8.98
N ASP A 46 -2.85 -1.33 9.72
CA ASP A 46 -3.71 -1.22 10.90
C ASP A 46 -5.19 -1.37 10.51
N TRP A 47 -5.61 -0.72 9.43
CA TRP A 47 -6.98 -0.85 8.90
C TRP A 47 -7.31 -2.30 8.51
N THR A 48 -6.40 -2.96 7.79
CA THR A 48 -6.60 -4.34 7.31
C THR A 48 -6.58 -5.32 8.47
N LYS A 49 -5.67 -5.14 9.42
CA LYS A 49 -5.59 -5.95 10.63
C LYS A 49 -6.89 -5.86 11.42
N ALA A 50 -7.41 -4.65 11.63
CA ALA A 50 -8.68 -4.46 12.32
C ALA A 50 -9.84 -5.14 11.60
N PHE A 51 -9.87 -5.09 10.26
CA PHE A 51 -10.88 -5.81 9.47
C PHE A 51 -10.79 -7.33 9.67
N VAL A 52 -9.58 -7.90 9.58
CA VAL A 52 -9.34 -9.34 9.77
C VAL A 52 -9.69 -9.79 11.18
N GLU A 53 -9.40 -8.99 12.20
CA GLU A 53 -9.72 -9.32 13.60
C GLU A 53 -11.23 -9.33 13.89
N GLN A 54 -12.04 -8.62 13.10
CA GLN A 54 -13.50 -8.52 13.25
C GLN A 54 -14.27 -9.62 12.51
N ASP A 55 -13.70 -10.19 11.44
CA ASP A 55 -14.29 -11.30 10.68
C ASP A 55 -13.76 -12.64 11.22
N ALA A 56 -14.64 -13.47 11.79
CA ALA A 56 -14.23 -14.71 12.48
C ALA A 56 -13.50 -15.69 11.55
N ASP A 57 -13.93 -15.80 10.29
CA ASP A 57 -13.32 -16.70 9.31
C ASP A 57 -11.96 -16.19 8.87
N LEU A 58 -11.84 -14.88 8.59
CA LEU A 58 -10.56 -14.26 8.26
C LEU A 58 -9.59 -14.30 9.43
N LYS A 59 -10.05 -14.06 10.66
CA LYS A 59 -9.21 -14.17 11.85
C LYS A 59 -8.63 -15.58 11.97
N ALA A 60 -9.45 -16.61 11.81
CA ALA A 60 -9.04 -18.00 11.93
C ALA A 60 -8.06 -18.45 10.82
N THR A 61 -8.19 -17.89 9.61
CA THR A 61 -7.42 -18.36 8.44
C THR A 61 -6.25 -17.46 8.04
N MET A 62 -6.33 -16.17 8.35
CA MET A 62 -5.39 -15.14 7.89
C MET A 62 -4.84 -14.28 9.02
N GLY A 63 -5.33 -14.43 10.26
CA GLY A 63 -4.90 -13.63 11.42
C GLY A 63 -3.39 -13.70 11.65
N ASP A 64 -2.78 -14.88 11.51
CA ASP A 64 -1.35 -15.07 11.73
C ASP A 64 -0.46 -14.26 10.78
N ARG A 65 -0.98 -13.85 9.61
CA ARG A 65 -0.26 -12.96 8.68
C ARG A 65 -0.01 -11.56 9.26
N PHE A 66 -0.67 -11.21 10.37
CA PHE A 66 -0.54 -9.93 11.08
C PHE A 66 0.17 -10.07 12.44
N ASN A 67 0.84 -11.20 12.69
CA ASN A 67 1.68 -11.39 13.88
C ASN A 67 3.00 -10.61 13.80
N HIS A 68 3.41 -10.21 12.60
CA HIS A 68 4.62 -9.43 12.35
C HIS A 68 4.34 -8.22 11.46
N TYR A 69 5.09 -7.15 11.68
CA TYR A 69 5.04 -5.92 10.88
C TYR A 69 6.39 -5.68 10.21
N PRO A 70 6.44 -5.39 8.90
CA PRO A 70 5.33 -5.38 7.94
C PRO A 70 4.84 -6.79 7.55
N MET A 71 3.61 -6.88 7.05
CA MET A 71 2.99 -8.09 6.49
C MET A 71 3.52 -8.37 5.08
N GLY A 72 3.87 -9.63 4.79
CA GLY A 72 4.28 -10.08 3.46
C GLY A 72 5.53 -10.97 3.49
N GLN A 73 5.95 -11.44 2.32
CA GLN A 73 7.22 -12.18 2.18
C GLN A 73 8.40 -11.23 1.91
N HIS A 74 8.09 -10.04 1.37
CA HIS A 74 9.10 -9.01 1.11
C HIS A 74 9.48 -8.20 2.37
N SER A 75 8.76 -8.37 3.49
CA SER A 75 9.15 -7.80 4.77
C SER A 75 10.44 -8.42 5.32
N GLU A 76 10.76 -9.65 4.93
CA GLU A 76 11.88 -10.45 5.45
C GLU A 76 13.17 -10.34 4.61
N HIS A 77 13.12 -9.75 3.41
CA HIS A 77 14.25 -9.73 2.47
C HIS A 77 14.47 -8.34 1.83
N SER A 78 15.47 -7.58 2.30
CA SER A 78 15.82 -6.24 1.78
C SER A 78 16.74 -6.22 0.54
N PHE A 79 17.22 -7.36 0.04
CA PHE A 79 18.52 -7.38 -0.65
C PHE A 79 18.57 -6.81 -2.08
N HIS A 80 17.45 -6.39 -2.70
CA HIS A 80 17.45 -5.93 -4.11
C HIS A 80 16.48 -4.78 -4.45
N LEU A 81 16.02 -4.01 -3.46
CA LEU A 81 14.84 -3.14 -3.67
C LEU A 81 15.13 -1.66 -4.00
N ASN A 82 16.38 -1.21 -4.16
CA ASN A 82 16.72 0.17 -4.59
C ASN A 82 15.85 1.28 -3.93
N ASP A 83 15.76 1.29 -2.59
CA ASP A 83 14.92 2.22 -1.81
C ASP A 83 13.39 2.09 -2.01
N ARG A 84 12.92 0.97 -2.58
CA ARG A 84 11.48 0.66 -2.82
C ARG A 84 10.92 -0.40 -1.88
N TYR A 85 11.47 -0.46 -0.67
CA TYR A 85 11.04 -1.41 0.37
C TYR A 85 9.53 -1.30 0.64
N TRP A 86 9.03 -0.09 0.94
CA TRP A 86 7.63 0.12 1.25
C TRP A 86 6.69 -0.13 0.07
N ALA A 87 7.11 0.20 -1.15
CA ALA A 87 6.33 -0.11 -2.35
C ALA A 87 6.17 -1.63 -2.55
N SER A 88 7.20 -2.41 -2.19
CA SER A 88 7.16 -3.87 -2.27
C SER A 88 6.29 -4.47 -1.15
N CYS A 89 6.45 -3.98 0.08
CA CYS A 89 5.57 -4.38 1.19
C CYS A 89 4.09 -4.06 0.88
N MET A 90 3.84 -2.90 0.28
CA MET A 90 2.49 -2.48 -0.09
C MET A 90 1.90 -3.27 -1.26
N ASP A 91 2.73 -3.86 -2.15
CA ASP A 91 2.24 -4.79 -3.17
C ASP A 91 1.70 -6.07 -2.52
N ASP A 92 2.43 -6.64 -1.55
CA ASP A 92 2.00 -7.83 -0.80
C ASP A 92 0.69 -7.57 -0.03
N LEU A 93 0.67 -6.51 0.78
CA LEU A 93 -0.51 -6.13 1.56
C LEU A 93 -1.67 -5.74 0.64
N GLY A 94 -1.40 -4.95 -0.40
CA GLY A 94 -2.40 -4.50 -1.36
C GLY A 94 -3.03 -5.64 -2.16
N ALA A 95 -2.24 -6.67 -2.51
CA ALA A 95 -2.75 -7.87 -3.15
C ALA A 95 -3.70 -8.65 -2.21
N PHE A 96 -3.35 -8.77 -0.93
CA PHE A 96 -4.22 -9.36 0.08
C PHE A 96 -5.54 -8.60 0.22
N ILE A 97 -5.48 -7.27 0.37
CA ILE A 97 -6.65 -6.40 0.49
C ILE A 97 -7.55 -6.55 -0.75
N ARG A 98 -6.99 -6.38 -1.95
CA ARG A 98 -7.76 -6.42 -3.21
C ARG A 98 -8.47 -7.75 -3.41
N ASN A 99 -7.79 -8.85 -3.12
CA ASN A 99 -8.30 -10.19 -3.45
C ASN A 99 -9.17 -10.79 -2.34
N THR A 100 -9.02 -10.34 -1.09
CA THR A 100 -9.65 -10.99 0.07
C THR A 100 -10.60 -10.06 0.81
N VAL A 101 -10.23 -8.79 0.98
CA VAL A 101 -10.98 -7.83 1.79
C VAL A 101 -12.00 -7.07 0.94
N PHE A 102 -11.60 -6.48 -0.19
CA PHE A 102 -12.50 -5.70 -1.04
C PHE A 102 -13.75 -6.46 -1.49
N PRO A 103 -13.70 -7.76 -1.87
CA PRO A 103 -14.91 -8.50 -2.23
C PRO A 103 -15.93 -8.67 -1.09
N LYS A 104 -15.52 -8.44 0.17
CA LYS A 104 -16.39 -8.50 1.36
C LYS A 104 -16.97 -7.15 1.77
N LEU A 105 -16.53 -6.04 1.15
CA LEU A 105 -17.04 -4.71 1.46
C LEU A 105 -18.31 -4.44 0.66
N ASP A 106 -19.35 -3.91 1.33
CA ASP A 106 -20.50 -3.33 0.65
C ASP A 106 -20.18 -1.92 0.11
N ASP A 107 -21.06 -1.37 -0.72
CA ASP A 107 -20.86 -0.05 -1.34
C ASP A 107 -20.71 1.05 -0.29
N LYS A 108 -21.43 0.96 0.83
CA LYS A 108 -21.35 1.95 1.90
C LYS A 108 -19.99 1.92 2.59
N ALA A 109 -19.48 0.73 2.89
CA ALA A 109 -18.16 0.53 3.49
C ALA A 109 -17.05 0.94 2.52
N MET A 110 -17.20 0.66 1.23
CA MET A 110 -16.24 1.10 0.21
C MET A 110 -16.18 2.63 0.11
N HIS A 111 -17.33 3.31 0.05
CA HIS A 111 -17.36 4.77 0.03
C HIS A 111 -16.81 5.40 1.30
N LYS A 112 -17.07 4.79 2.46
CA LYS A 112 -16.44 5.22 3.71
C LYS A 112 -14.92 5.07 3.65
N LEU A 113 -14.43 3.94 3.14
CA LEU A 113 -13.00 3.68 2.99
C LEU A 113 -12.34 4.70 2.05
N GLU A 114 -12.98 5.04 0.94
CA GLU A 114 -12.51 6.09 0.02
C GLU A 114 -12.38 7.46 0.72
N ALA A 115 -13.38 7.84 1.53
CA ALA A 115 -13.35 9.09 2.28
C ALA A 115 -12.26 9.10 3.37
N ASP A 116 -12.11 8.00 4.10
CA ASP A 116 -11.08 7.86 5.14
C ASP A 116 -9.67 7.86 4.52
N HIS A 117 -9.50 7.23 3.35
CA HIS A 117 -8.25 7.23 2.58
C HIS A 117 -7.89 8.64 2.07
N ASP A 118 -8.85 9.38 1.50
CA ASP A 118 -8.63 10.76 1.04
C ASP A 118 -8.25 11.68 2.21
N LYS A 119 -8.91 11.54 3.37
CA LYS A 119 -8.56 12.29 4.57
C LYS A 119 -7.12 12.00 5.01
N MET A 120 -6.75 10.73 5.11
CA MET A 120 -5.40 10.33 5.49
C MET A 120 -4.36 10.85 4.51
N LEU A 121 -4.65 10.85 3.19
CA LEU A 121 -3.74 11.41 2.20
C LEU A 121 -3.51 12.90 2.37
N LYS A 122 -4.56 13.67 2.70
CA LYS A 122 -4.43 15.10 3.00
C LYS A 122 -3.56 15.33 4.24
N ASP A 123 -3.75 14.51 5.28
CA ASP A 123 -2.96 14.59 6.51
C ASP A 123 -1.47 14.27 6.25
N LEU A 124 -1.17 13.23 5.46
CA LEU A 124 0.21 12.92 5.06
C LEU A 124 0.80 14.01 4.17
N LYS A 125 0.01 14.59 3.26
CA LYS A 125 0.44 15.66 2.38
C LYS A 125 0.80 16.93 3.14
N ALA A 126 0.09 17.26 4.21
CA ALA A 126 0.44 18.38 5.08
C ALA A 126 1.85 18.19 5.68
N ARG A 127 2.22 16.94 6.01
CA ARG A 127 3.53 16.58 6.57
C ARG A 127 4.67 16.58 5.54
N VAL A 128 4.36 16.60 4.24
CA VAL A 128 5.40 16.65 3.18
C VAL A 128 6.25 17.91 3.30
N GLN A 129 5.65 19.06 3.66
CA GLN A 129 6.35 20.34 3.79
C GLN A 129 7.48 20.30 4.83
N GLU A 130 7.34 19.46 5.85
CA GLU A 130 8.30 19.27 6.94
C GLU A 130 9.21 18.06 6.72
N SER A 131 8.99 17.29 5.66
CA SER A 131 9.59 15.96 5.47
C SER A 131 11.00 15.99 4.86
N GLY A 132 11.45 17.13 4.33
CA GLY A 132 12.73 17.24 3.63
C GLY A 132 12.81 16.34 2.39
N TYR A 133 11.71 16.24 1.62
CA TYR A 133 11.67 15.40 0.42
C TYR A 133 12.73 15.83 -0.60
N GLU A 134 13.63 14.91 -0.94
CA GLU A 134 14.55 15.02 -2.06
C GLU A 134 13.93 14.37 -3.31
N PRO A 135 13.87 15.06 -4.46
CA PRO A 135 13.35 14.49 -5.70
C PRO A 135 14.09 13.22 -6.12
N ALA A 136 13.36 12.24 -6.66
CA ALA A 136 13.97 11.06 -7.27
C ALA A 136 14.89 11.47 -8.44
N PRO A 137 16.08 10.87 -8.60
CA PRO A 137 16.98 11.15 -9.72
C PRO A 137 16.34 10.86 -11.09
N ASP A 138 16.78 11.60 -12.12
CA ASP A 138 16.25 11.56 -13.49
C ASP A 138 16.36 10.19 -14.20
N VAL A 139 17.18 9.27 -13.69
CA VAL A 139 17.39 7.95 -14.28
C VAL A 139 16.56 6.91 -13.52
N GLY A 140 15.52 6.38 -14.17
CA GLY A 140 14.54 5.49 -13.56
C GLY A 140 15.14 4.28 -12.83
N HIS A 141 14.90 4.20 -11.51
CA HIS A 141 15.42 3.23 -10.55
C HIS A 141 15.14 1.74 -10.80
N PHE A 142 14.40 1.40 -11.86
CA PHE A 142 13.96 0.04 -12.17
C PHE A 142 14.57 -0.55 -13.45
N ARG A 143 15.64 0.05 -13.97
CA ARG A 143 16.48 -0.65 -14.94
C ARG A 143 17.35 -1.65 -14.18
N HIS A 144 17.22 -2.93 -14.51
CA HIS A 144 18.29 -3.89 -14.25
C HIS A 144 19.56 -3.32 -14.89
N VAL A 145 20.59 -3.07 -14.09
CA VAL A 145 21.96 -2.87 -14.59
C VAL A 145 22.65 -4.22 -14.60
#